data_AF-A0A074LFB2-F1
#
_entry.id   AF-A0A074LFB2-F1
#
_cell.length_a   1.000
_cell.length_b   1.000
_cell.length_c   1.000
_cell.angle_alpha   90.00
_cell.angle_beta   90.00
_cell.angle_gamma   90.00
#
_symmetry.space_group_name_H-M   'P 1'
#
loop_
_entity.id
_entity.type
_entity.pdbx_description
1 polymer ?
#
loop_
_entity_poly.entity_id
_entity_poly.type
_entity_poly.pdbx_seq_one_letter_code
_entity_poly.pdbx_strand_id
1 'polypeptide(L)'
;MIYKYFGVVFLLVCLYSCTNENINDGYSEFAELDTLIREFEMNLLPLETEIKELSDLSADLLRHQDNFINIVDHHKFQISEEGVFYNPNPLHHESSIYISTRTADMKAAINQVYATGPLDSAFSNLINNNPIITQAYFNSKAQFSRLYPNYDVLNILKPDLDVTAFNFYYLADGVRNPDRGPKWVEEIYLDPAGRGWVLSLIYPVYHEDVLEGVVGIDITVEDLISTFLDKSDKDLLIVNSDGMIVASKARAMETLDMPPINKYTYNKTIQADNFQTQEFNLFRSKNREVRRMVSKFLLEQDNKYILNVNGENHTVHCKKMTLMNWYLIALDKI
;
A
#
# COMPACT_ATOMS: atom_id res chain seq x y z
N MET A 1 41.24 -15.56 -81.80
CA MET A 1 41.76 -16.71 -81.02
C MET A 1 40.97 -16.72 -79.70
N ILE A 2 40.20 -17.79 -79.51
CA ILE A 2 39.45 -18.22 -78.30
C ILE A 2 38.16 -17.46 -77.92
N TYR A 3 37.06 -18.19 -78.10
CA TYR A 3 35.66 -17.96 -77.72
C TYR A 3 35.36 -18.49 -76.30
N LYS A 4 34.34 -17.93 -75.62
CA LYS A 4 33.09 -18.59 -75.13
C LYS A 4 32.36 -17.65 -74.14
N TYR A 5 31.22 -17.03 -74.50
CA TYR A 5 29.82 -17.54 -74.39
C TYR A 5 29.39 -17.73 -72.90
N PHE A 6 28.24 -17.29 -72.39
CA PHE A 6 26.91 -17.16 -73.00
C PHE A 6 25.92 -16.49 -72.00
N GLY A 7 25.03 -15.62 -72.49
CA GLY A 7 23.61 -15.45 -72.07
C GLY A 7 23.32 -14.85 -70.67
N VAL A 8 22.18 -14.19 -70.39
CA VAL A 8 20.88 -14.08 -71.06
C VAL A 8 20.19 -12.78 -70.56
N VAL A 9 19.43 -12.14 -71.46
CA VAL A 9 18.48 -11.04 -71.26
C VAL A 9 17.25 -11.52 -70.46
N PHE A 10 16.71 -10.74 -69.51
CA PHE A 10 15.27 -10.68 -69.13
C PHE A 10 15.10 -9.60 -68.04
N LEU A 11 14.57 -8.39 -68.29
CA LEU A 11 13.19 -7.97 -68.56
C LEU A 11 12.17 -8.32 -67.45
N LEU A 12 11.73 -7.27 -66.73
CA LEU A 12 10.43 -7.04 -66.06
C LEU A 12 9.86 -8.12 -65.12
N VAL A 13 9.44 -7.70 -63.93
CA VAL A 13 8.02 -7.67 -63.50
C VAL A 13 7.92 -6.93 -62.16
N CYS A 14 7.27 -5.77 -62.17
CA CYS A 14 6.65 -5.19 -60.98
C CYS A 14 5.40 -6.02 -60.67
N LEU A 15 5.41 -6.75 -59.54
CA LEU A 15 4.18 -7.20 -58.90
C LEU A 15 4.11 -6.55 -57.53
N TYR A 16 3.15 -5.64 -57.41
CA TYR A 16 2.50 -5.30 -56.16
C TYR A 16 2.14 -6.60 -55.43
N SER A 17 2.77 -6.83 -54.28
CA SER A 17 2.21 -7.72 -53.28
C SER A 17 1.77 -6.83 -52.13
N CYS A 18 0.50 -6.44 -52.18
CA CYS A 18 -0.24 -6.10 -50.97
C CYS A 18 -0.22 -7.36 -50.10
N THR A 19 0.75 -7.46 -49.19
CA THR A 19 0.58 -8.33 -48.05
C THR A 19 -0.49 -7.67 -47.20
N ASN A 20 -1.69 -8.25 -47.22
CA ASN A 20 -2.63 -8.13 -46.11
C ASN A 20 -1.85 -8.54 -44.85
N GLU A 21 -1.25 -7.57 -44.17
CA GLU A 21 -1.13 -7.66 -42.74
C GLU A 21 -2.55 -7.75 -42.24
N ASN A 22 -2.95 -8.96 -41.86
CA ASN A 22 -4.03 -9.13 -40.91
C ASN A 22 -3.66 -8.22 -39.74
N ILE A 23 -4.27 -7.04 -39.70
CA ILE A 23 -4.50 -6.30 -38.49
C ILE A 23 -5.40 -7.24 -37.68
N ASN A 24 -4.78 -8.20 -37.00
CA ASN A 24 -5.36 -8.77 -35.81
C ASN A 24 -5.70 -7.56 -34.96
N ASP A 25 -6.97 -7.35 -34.66
CA ASP A 25 -7.43 -6.42 -33.65
C ASP A 25 -6.72 -6.79 -32.34
N GLY A 26 -5.53 -6.21 -32.18
CA GLY A 26 -4.52 -6.60 -31.22
C GLY A 26 -4.82 -5.96 -29.89
N TYR A 27 -5.79 -6.51 -29.17
CA TYR A 27 -5.67 -6.49 -27.73
C TYR A 27 -4.39 -7.26 -27.40
N SER A 28 -3.34 -6.53 -26.99
CA SER A 28 -2.15 -7.14 -26.37
C SER A 28 -2.65 -8.14 -25.33
N GLU A 29 -2.08 -9.35 -25.32
CA GLU A 29 -2.42 -10.40 -24.35
C GLU A 29 -2.37 -9.90 -22.89
N PHE A 30 -1.64 -8.81 -22.65
CA PHE A 30 -1.48 -8.15 -21.35
C PHE A 30 -2.18 -6.79 -21.24
N ALA A 31 -2.95 -6.36 -22.24
CA ALA A 31 -3.54 -5.01 -22.31
C ALA A 31 -4.36 -4.66 -21.07
N GLU A 32 -5.14 -5.62 -20.56
CA GLU A 32 -5.97 -5.43 -19.37
C GLU A 32 -5.10 -5.27 -18.11
N LEU A 33 -4.09 -6.13 -17.92
CA LEU A 33 -3.16 -6.02 -16.78
C LEU A 33 -2.38 -4.70 -16.83
N ASP A 34 -1.90 -4.30 -18.01
CA ASP A 34 -1.20 -3.02 -18.20
C ASP A 34 -2.11 -1.82 -17.88
N THR A 35 -3.42 -1.94 -18.20
CA THR A 35 -4.41 -0.90 -17.87
C THR A 35 -4.67 -0.84 -16.36
N LEU A 36 -4.86 -1.99 -15.70
CA LEU A 36 -5.07 -2.06 -14.26
C LEU A 36 -3.86 -1.55 -13.48
N ILE A 37 -2.65 -1.93 -13.88
CA ILE A 37 -1.40 -1.42 -13.26
C ILE A 37 -1.30 0.09 -13.45
N ARG A 38 -1.58 0.61 -14.65
CA ARG A 38 -1.57 2.05 -14.88
C ARG A 38 -2.61 2.78 -14.02
N GLU A 39 -3.84 2.26 -13.92
CA GLU A 39 -4.87 2.85 -13.05
C GLU A 39 -4.42 2.85 -11.60
N PHE A 40 -3.88 1.74 -11.10
CA PHE A 40 -3.32 1.63 -9.76
C PHE A 40 -2.27 2.72 -9.52
N GLU A 41 -1.27 2.81 -10.38
CA GLU A 41 -0.16 3.76 -10.22
C GLU A 41 -0.59 5.22 -10.36
N MET A 42 -1.53 5.52 -11.26
CA MET A 42 -2.09 6.88 -11.40
C MET A 42 -2.86 7.34 -10.16
N ASN A 43 -3.42 6.42 -9.37
CA ASN A 43 -4.13 6.76 -8.14
C ASN A 43 -3.19 6.84 -6.93
N LEU A 44 -2.15 6.01 -6.87
CA LEU A 44 -1.29 5.92 -5.69
C LEU A 44 -0.04 6.80 -5.76
N LEU A 45 0.58 6.96 -6.94
CA LEU A 45 1.81 7.75 -7.06
C LEU A 45 1.63 9.24 -6.66
N PRO A 46 0.51 9.92 -6.96
CA PRO A 46 0.31 11.30 -6.50
C PRO A 46 0.33 11.46 -4.98
N LEU A 47 0.01 10.40 -4.23
CA LEU A 47 -0.04 10.42 -2.77
C LEU A 47 1.35 10.68 -2.15
N GLU A 48 2.43 10.38 -2.87
CA GLU A 48 3.79 10.71 -2.43
C GLU A 48 4.04 12.22 -2.32
N THR A 49 3.37 13.01 -3.17
CA THR A 49 3.43 14.47 -3.08
C THR A 49 2.52 14.99 -1.96
N GLU A 50 1.30 14.47 -1.87
CA GLU A 50 0.33 14.84 -0.82
C GLU A 50 0.89 14.58 0.59
N ILE A 51 1.50 13.42 0.83
CA ILE A 51 2.07 13.11 2.14
C ILE A 51 3.31 13.96 2.45
N LYS A 52 4.07 14.37 1.43
CA LYS A 52 5.17 15.29 1.62
C LYS A 52 4.65 16.65 2.09
N GLU A 53 3.60 17.18 1.46
CA GLU A 53 2.97 18.44 1.88
C GLU A 53 2.45 18.35 3.32
N LEU A 54 1.89 17.20 3.70
CA LEU A 54 1.45 16.94 5.05
C LEU A 54 2.62 16.90 6.06
N SER A 55 3.76 16.32 5.65
CA SER A 55 4.99 16.33 6.45
C SER A 55 5.54 17.74 6.62
N ASP A 56 5.59 18.52 5.54
CA ASP A 56 6.07 19.92 5.56
C ASP A 56 5.19 20.78 6.49
N LEU A 57 3.85 20.61 6.41
CA LEU A 57 2.91 21.26 7.32
C LEU A 57 3.17 20.84 8.77
N SER A 58 3.34 19.54 9.03
CA SER A 58 3.61 19.01 10.37
C SER A 58 4.91 19.60 10.95
N ALA A 59 5.97 19.70 10.14
CA ALA A 59 7.24 20.29 10.55
C ALA A 59 7.09 21.78 10.88
N ASP A 60 6.32 22.53 10.08
CA ASP A 60 6.08 23.95 10.32
C ASP A 60 5.27 24.21 11.60
N LEU A 61 4.22 23.41 11.84
CA LEU A 61 3.41 23.48 13.05
C LEU A 61 4.25 23.22 14.31
N LEU A 62 5.15 22.23 14.27
CA LEU A 62 6.03 21.91 15.40
C LEU A 62 7.07 23.02 15.64
N ARG A 63 7.64 23.60 14.58
CA ARG A 63 8.60 24.72 14.69
C ARG A 63 7.96 25.97 15.31
N HIS A 64 6.69 26.21 15.02
CA HIS A 64 5.95 27.39 15.45
C HIS A 64 4.87 27.08 16.50
N GLN A 65 5.08 26.05 17.33
CA GLN A 65 4.11 25.53 18.28
C GLN A 65 3.46 26.60 19.18
N ASP A 66 4.23 27.60 19.63
CA ASP A 66 3.76 28.68 20.51
C ASP A 66 2.62 29.51 19.89
N ASN A 67 2.55 29.57 18.56
CA ASN A 67 1.49 30.28 17.84
C ASN A 67 0.16 29.51 17.83
N PHE A 68 0.20 28.18 17.95
CA PHE A 68 -0.96 27.31 17.75
C PHE A 68 -1.52 26.74 19.04
N ILE A 69 -0.69 26.60 20.09
CA ILE A 69 -1.10 26.02 21.38
C ILE A 69 -2.33 26.74 21.95
N ASN A 70 -2.43 28.06 21.84
CA ASN A 70 -3.51 28.84 22.45
C ASN A 70 -4.80 28.91 21.62
N ILE A 71 -4.82 28.33 20.42
CA ILE A 71 -5.97 28.38 19.51
C ILE A 71 -6.92 27.20 19.74
N VAL A 72 -6.40 26.08 20.26
CA VAL A 72 -7.17 24.86 20.50
C VAL A 72 -7.95 24.96 21.81
N ASP A 73 -9.19 24.48 21.83
CA ASP A 73 -9.92 24.30 23.09
C ASP A 73 -9.32 23.13 23.88
N HIS A 74 -8.64 23.45 24.99
CA HIS A 74 -7.97 22.45 25.83
C HIS A 74 -8.96 21.62 26.67
N HIS A 75 -10.19 22.11 26.88
CA HIS A 75 -11.17 21.44 27.75
C HIS A 75 -11.76 20.17 27.14
N LYS A 76 -11.59 19.96 25.83
CA LYS A 76 -12.04 18.76 25.14
C LYS A 76 -11.15 17.54 25.39
N PHE A 77 -10.02 17.68 26.08
CA PHE A 77 -9.11 16.58 26.36
C PHE A 77 -9.12 16.17 27.82
N GLN A 78 -8.85 14.88 28.07
CA GLN A 78 -8.86 14.28 29.41
C GLN A 78 -7.71 13.28 29.55
N ILE A 79 -7.34 12.99 30.80
CA ILE A 79 -6.46 11.87 31.15
C ILE A 79 -7.35 10.78 31.74
N SER A 80 -7.28 9.56 31.21
CA SER A 80 -8.01 8.40 31.73
C SER A 80 -7.48 7.96 33.10
N GLU A 81 -8.21 7.09 33.81
CA GLU A 81 -7.73 6.50 35.07
C GLU A 81 -6.41 5.74 34.91
N GLU A 82 -6.17 5.19 33.72
CA GLU A 82 -4.94 4.45 33.38
C GLU A 82 -3.81 5.38 32.89
N GLY A 83 -4.02 6.70 32.84
CA GLY A 83 -3.00 7.69 32.51
C GLY A 83 -2.86 8.05 31.03
N VAL A 84 -3.81 7.64 30.17
CA VAL A 84 -3.82 7.98 28.74
C VAL A 84 -4.43 9.36 28.53
N PHE A 85 -3.73 10.27 27.87
CA PHE A 85 -4.31 11.54 27.43
C PHE A 85 -5.01 11.35 26.08
N TYR A 86 -6.28 11.76 25.99
CA TYR A 86 -7.11 11.56 24.80
C TYR A 86 -8.24 12.59 24.69
N ASN A 87 -8.95 12.60 23.56
CA ASN A 87 -10.23 13.28 23.40
C ASN A 87 -11.37 12.25 23.56
N PRO A 88 -12.24 12.34 24.59
CA PRO A 88 -13.34 11.41 24.80
C PRO A 88 -14.49 11.56 23.82
N ASN A 89 -14.65 12.73 23.19
CA ASN A 89 -15.78 13.03 22.30
C ASN A 89 -15.31 13.81 21.06
N PRO A 90 -14.43 13.23 20.23
CA PRO A 90 -13.99 13.89 19.01
C PRO A 90 -15.17 14.09 18.05
N LEU A 91 -15.27 15.29 17.47
CA LEU A 91 -16.25 15.55 16.42
C LEU A 91 -15.89 14.74 15.15
N HIS A 92 -16.85 14.52 14.26
CA HIS A 92 -16.63 13.72 13.03
C HIS A 92 -15.46 14.20 12.14
N HIS A 93 -15.13 15.49 12.19
CA HIS A 93 -14.02 16.08 11.43
C HIS A 93 -12.72 16.20 12.24
N GLU A 94 -12.69 15.67 13.47
CA GLU A 94 -11.51 15.67 14.34
C GLU A 94 -10.88 14.29 14.39
N SER A 95 -9.57 14.27 14.61
CA SER A 95 -8.81 13.04 14.84
C SER A 95 -9.02 12.47 16.25
N SER A 96 -8.80 11.17 16.38
CA SER A 96 -8.46 10.56 17.66
C SER A 96 -7.12 11.07 18.15
N ILE A 97 -7.01 11.31 19.46
CA ILE A 97 -5.76 11.67 20.13
C ILE A 97 -5.44 10.60 21.15
N TYR A 98 -4.18 10.15 21.14
CA TYR A 98 -3.65 9.20 22.09
C TYR A 98 -2.24 9.63 22.51
N ILE A 99 -2.02 9.82 23.82
CA ILE A 99 -0.67 9.87 24.38
C ILE A 99 -0.50 8.68 25.31
N SER A 100 0.48 7.83 25.00
CA SER A 100 0.84 6.67 25.81
C SER A 100 1.36 7.08 27.18
N THR A 101 1.10 6.23 28.17
CA THR A 101 1.73 6.29 29.51
C THR A 101 3.25 6.14 29.47
N ARG A 102 3.81 5.68 28.34
CA ARG A 102 5.25 5.61 28.08
C ARG A 102 5.91 6.95 27.76
N THR A 103 5.13 8.02 27.60
CA THR A 103 5.69 9.34 27.32
C THR A 103 6.64 9.79 28.43
N ALA A 104 7.85 10.24 28.05
CA ALA A 104 8.84 10.73 29.01
C ALA A 104 8.51 12.14 29.52
N ASP A 105 7.77 12.91 28.73
CA ASP A 105 7.32 14.28 29.06
C ASP A 105 5.90 14.50 28.54
N MET A 106 4.93 14.24 29.43
CA MET A 106 3.51 14.41 29.14
C MET A 106 3.17 15.85 28.73
N LYS A 107 3.84 16.86 29.32
CA LYS A 107 3.55 18.26 29.01
C LYS A 107 4.01 18.61 27.60
N ALA A 108 5.19 18.16 27.20
CA ALA A 108 5.68 18.35 25.84
C ALA A 108 4.80 17.63 24.81
N ALA A 109 4.37 16.40 25.11
CA ALA A 109 3.47 15.64 24.24
C ALA A 109 2.10 16.33 24.09
N ILE A 110 1.52 16.86 25.19
CA ILE A 110 0.27 17.64 25.16
C ILE A 110 0.44 18.92 24.32
N ASN A 111 1.56 19.62 24.42
CA ASN A 111 1.83 20.78 23.59
C ASN A 111 1.85 20.42 22.09
N GLN A 112 2.40 19.25 21.73
CA GLN A 112 2.33 18.77 20.33
C GLN A 112 0.90 18.43 19.90
N VAL A 113 0.06 17.89 20.78
CA VAL A 113 -1.38 17.71 20.49
C VAL A 113 -1.98 19.05 20.09
N TYR A 114 -1.74 20.11 20.89
CA TYR A 114 -2.33 21.42 20.61
C TYR A 114 -1.74 22.05 19.34
N ALA A 115 -0.41 22.02 19.18
CA ALA A 115 0.26 22.59 18.02
C ALA A 115 -0.18 21.94 16.70
N THR A 116 -0.43 20.63 16.71
CA THR A 116 -0.84 19.86 15.53
C THR A 116 -2.35 19.86 15.28
N GLY A 117 -3.13 20.64 16.03
CA GLY A 117 -4.58 20.80 15.82
C GLY A 117 -5.00 21.04 14.35
N PRO A 118 -4.31 21.90 13.58
CA PRO A 118 -4.63 22.13 12.18
C PRO A 118 -4.57 20.89 11.26
N LEU A 119 -3.87 19.81 11.69
CA LEU A 119 -3.83 18.57 10.92
C LEU A 119 -5.20 17.89 10.78
N ASP A 120 -6.17 18.15 11.67
CA ASP A 120 -7.52 17.59 11.54
C ASP A 120 -8.17 17.98 10.20
N SER A 121 -8.08 19.26 9.83
CA SER A 121 -8.59 19.74 8.54
C SER A 121 -7.74 19.26 7.37
N ALA A 122 -6.42 19.18 7.52
CA ALA A 122 -5.53 18.66 6.48
C ALA A 122 -5.83 17.19 6.17
N PHE A 123 -5.95 16.34 7.19
CA PHE A 123 -6.31 14.94 7.06
C PHE A 123 -7.70 14.75 6.44
N SER A 124 -8.69 15.52 6.91
CA SER A 124 -10.05 15.44 6.35
C SER A 124 -10.09 15.83 4.87
N ASN A 125 -9.40 16.92 4.48
CA ASN A 125 -9.31 17.33 3.08
C ASN A 125 -8.58 16.30 2.23
N LEU A 126 -7.49 15.73 2.72
CA LEU A 126 -6.71 14.71 2.02
C LEU A 126 -7.58 13.48 1.68
N ILE A 127 -8.31 12.95 2.66
CA ILE A 127 -9.20 11.80 2.48
C ILE A 127 -10.37 12.14 1.56
N ASN A 128 -10.99 13.32 1.70
CA ASN A 128 -12.10 13.75 0.84
C ASN A 128 -11.68 13.87 -0.63
N ASN A 129 -10.44 14.31 -0.89
CA ASN A 129 -9.90 14.43 -2.24
C ASN A 129 -9.39 13.10 -2.81
N ASN A 130 -9.07 12.13 -1.94
CA ASN A 130 -8.50 10.85 -2.32
C ASN A 130 -9.26 9.71 -1.62
N PRO A 131 -10.44 9.29 -2.14
CA PRO A 131 -11.32 8.32 -1.46
C PRO A 131 -10.72 6.93 -1.23
N ILE A 132 -9.57 6.61 -1.83
CA ILE A 132 -8.81 5.39 -1.58
C ILE A 132 -8.09 5.40 -0.22
N ILE A 133 -7.84 6.58 0.35
CA ILE A 133 -7.20 6.71 1.65
C ILE A 133 -8.22 6.42 2.74
N THR A 134 -7.95 5.39 3.55
CA THR A 134 -8.83 5.01 4.66
C THR A 134 -8.52 5.81 5.93
N GLN A 135 -7.23 6.07 6.18
CA GLN A 135 -6.76 6.82 7.35
C GLN A 135 -5.59 7.73 7.00
N ALA A 136 -5.46 8.81 7.76
CA ALA A 136 -4.26 9.64 7.82
C ALA A 136 -3.88 9.87 9.29
N TYR A 137 -2.58 9.88 9.58
CA TYR A 137 -2.08 10.01 10.95
C TYR A 137 -0.77 10.78 11.05
N PHE A 138 -0.50 11.23 12.27
CA PHE A 138 0.78 11.74 12.73
C PHE A 138 1.17 11.03 14.02
N ASN A 139 2.35 10.40 14.02
CA ASN A 139 2.92 9.71 15.17
C ASN A 139 4.22 10.40 15.59
N SER A 140 4.36 10.73 16.87
CA SER A 140 5.48 11.50 17.40
C SER A 140 6.43 10.63 18.24
N LYS A 141 7.71 11.01 18.27
CA LYS A 141 8.70 10.45 19.21
C LYS A 141 8.28 10.58 20.68
N ALA A 142 7.39 11.53 20.98
CA ALA A 142 6.84 11.79 22.31
C ALA A 142 5.73 10.80 22.72
N GLN A 143 5.55 9.70 21.98
CA GLN A 143 4.51 8.68 22.19
C GLN A 143 3.08 9.23 22.04
N PHE A 144 2.94 10.23 21.18
CA PHE A 144 1.68 10.85 20.79
C PHE A 144 1.28 10.36 19.39
N SER A 145 0.03 9.93 19.25
CA SER A 145 -0.61 9.61 17.98
C SER A 145 -1.86 10.47 17.76
N ARG A 146 -1.98 11.03 16.56
CA ARG A 146 -3.16 11.69 16.02
C ARG A 146 -3.60 10.91 14.79
N LEU A 147 -4.83 10.42 14.74
CA LEU A 147 -5.33 9.63 13.61
C LEU A 147 -6.75 10.04 13.22
N TYR A 148 -6.97 10.20 11.92
CA TYR A 148 -8.25 10.52 11.31
C TYR A 148 -8.64 9.46 10.27
N PRO A 149 -9.92 9.05 10.16
CA PRO A 149 -11.06 9.42 11.01
C PRO A 149 -10.94 8.88 12.44
N ASN A 150 -11.61 9.53 13.40
CA ASN A 150 -11.56 9.10 14.80
C ASN A 150 -12.18 7.71 15.06
N TYR A 151 -11.74 7.11 16.16
CA TYR A 151 -12.10 5.80 16.69
C TYR A 151 -12.02 5.80 18.23
N ASP A 152 -12.56 4.76 18.86
CA ASP A 152 -12.57 4.60 20.32
C ASP A 152 -11.19 4.21 20.88
N VAL A 153 -10.42 5.23 21.25
CA VAL A 153 -9.02 5.08 21.68
C VAL A 153 -8.87 4.14 22.86
N LEU A 154 -9.68 4.29 23.91
CA LEU A 154 -9.51 3.53 25.16
C LEU A 154 -9.96 2.07 25.03
N ASN A 155 -10.91 1.78 24.13
CA ASN A 155 -11.33 0.40 23.89
C ASN A 155 -10.39 -0.35 22.93
N ILE A 156 -9.64 0.37 22.09
CA ILE A 156 -8.80 -0.23 21.05
C ILE A 156 -7.33 -0.30 21.47
N LEU A 157 -6.78 0.79 22.01
CA LEU A 157 -5.35 0.89 22.34
C LEU A 157 -5.08 0.63 23.83
N LYS A 158 -3.96 -0.03 24.11
CA LYS A 158 -3.47 -0.19 25.48
C LYS A 158 -2.84 1.10 26.00
N PRO A 159 -2.88 1.36 27.32
CA PRO A 159 -2.28 2.55 27.90
C PRO A 159 -0.77 2.69 27.69
N ASP A 160 -0.07 1.57 27.60
CA ASP A 160 1.39 1.48 27.50
C ASP A 160 1.87 1.10 26.10
N LEU A 161 1.07 1.36 25.06
CA LEU A 161 1.49 1.11 23.68
C LEU A 161 2.74 1.94 23.35
N ASP A 162 3.73 1.31 22.74
CA ASP A 162 4.89 2.01 22.19
C ASP A 162 4.64 2.36 20.73
N VAL A 163 4.22 3.60 20.47
CA VAL A 163 3.89 4.08 19.12
C VAL A 163 5.11 4.00 18.19
N THR A 164 6.32 4.18 18.74
CA THR A 164 7.57 4.21 17.98
C THR A 164 8.10 2.81 17.61
N ALA A 165 7.54 1.77 18.22
CA ALA A 165 7.95 0.39 17.99
C ALA A 165 7.32 -0.24 16.74
N PHE A 166 6.39 0.46 16.08
CA PHE A 166 5.71 -0.02 14.88
C PHE A 166 6.44 0.35 13.59
N ASN A 167 6.26 -0.49 12.56
CA ASN A 167 6.86 -0.33 11.23
C ASN A 167 6.55 1.03 10.59
N PHE A 168 5.34 1.54 10.73
CA PHE A 168 4.94 2.85 10.23
C PHE A 168 5.70 4.02 10.89
N TYR A 169 6.40 3.79 12.01
CA TYR A 169 7.27 4.78 12.63
C TYR A 169 8.74 4.49 12.32
N TYR A 170 9.25 3.32 12.71
CA TYR A 170 10.69 3.06 12.65
C TYR A 170 11.22 2.94 11.22
N LEU A 171 10.38 2.62 10.22
CA LEU A 171 10.82 2.55 8.82
C LEU A 171 11.14 3.91 8.22
N ALA A 172 10.71 5.01 8.85
CA ALA A 172 10.96 6.38 8.43
C ALA A 172 12.23 6.99 9.06
N ASP A 173 12.93 6.27 9.94
CA ASP A 173 14.16 6.77 10.54
C ASP A 173 15.29 6.94 9.51
N GLY A 174 16.32 7.71 9.88
CA GLY A 174 17.44 8.01 8.98
C GLY A 174 18.32 6.80 8.65
N VAL A 175 18.15 5.65 9.33
CA VAL A 175 18.89 4.41 9.05
C VAL A 175 18.19 3.63 7.94
N ARG A 176 16.86 3.54 8.00
CA ARG A 176 16.03 2.76 7.07
C ARG A 176 15.45 3.60 5.93
N ASN A 177 15.40 4.91 6.08
CA ASN A 177 15.00 5.90 5.07
C ASN A 177 16.03 7.05 5.03
N PRO A 178 17.26 6.79 4.56
CA PRO A 178 18.33 7.79 4.56
C PRO A 178 18.02 9.01 3.68
N ASP A 179 17.24 8.84 2.62
CA ASP A 179 16.81 9.92 1.73
C ASP A 179 15.73 10.81 2.36
N ARG A 180 15.15 10.39 3.50
CA ARG A 180 14.06 11.07 4.22
C ARG A 180 12.86 11.41 3.32
N GLY A 181 12.64 10.57 2.31
CA GLY A 181 11.58 10.73 1.32
C GLY A 181 10.30 9.95 1.66
N PRO A 182 9.32 9.96 0.74
CA PRO A 182 8.14 9.10 0.86
C PRO A 182 8.56 7.63 0.83
N LYS A 183 7.91 6.80 1.65
CA LYS A 183 8.22 5.38 1.72
C LYS A 183 6.95 4.54 1.83
N TRP A 184 6.74 3.66 0.86
CA TRP A 184 5.71 2.63 0.94
C TRP A 184 6.16 1.51 1.89
N VAL A 185 5.31 1.18 2.87
CA VAL A 185 5.45 0.01 3.73
C VAL A 185 4.82 -1.17 2.97
N GLU A 186 5.58 -1.73 2.04
CA GLU A 186 5.09 -2.77 1.11
C GLU A 186 4.67 -4.08 1.80
N GLU A 187 5.12 -4.32 3.03
CA GLU A 187 4.67 -5.47 3.82
C GLU A 187 3.36 -5.11 4.54
N ILE A 188 2.25 -5.63 3.99
CA ILE A 188 0.91 -5.43 4.55
C ILE A 188 0.86 -5.91 5.99
N TYR A 189 0.35 -5.06 6.88
CA TYR A 189 0.25 -5.33 8.31
C TYR A 189 -1.15 -5.02 8.84
N LEU A 190 -1.44 -5.51 10.03
CA LEU A 190 -2.71 -5.29 10.70
C LEU A 190 -2.70 -3.93 11.42
N ASP A 191 -3.63 -3.05 11.03
CA ASP A 191 -3.79 -1.73 11.64
C ASP A 191 -4.14 -1.84 13.15
N PRO A 192 -3.32 -1.25 14.05
CA PRO A 192 -3.64 -1.18 15.48
C PRO A 192 -4.96 -0.46 15.80
N ALA A 193 -5.42 0.47 14.95
CA ALA A 193 -6.69 1.16 15.10
C ALA A 193 -7.91 0.34 14.59
N GLY A 194 -7.68 -0.87 14.07
CA GLY A 194 -8.73 -1.83 13.77
C GLY A 194 -9.35 -1.76 12.38
N ARG A 195 -8.68 -1.15 11.38
CA ARG A 195 -9.14 -1.15 9.98
C ARG A 195 -8.83 -2.42 9.20
N GLY A 196 -8.16 -3.38 9.81
CA GLY A 196 -7.78 -4.63 9.15
C GLY A 196 -6.40 -4.51 8.49
N TRP A 197 -6.20 -5.23 7.39
CA TRP A 197 -4.92 -5.25 6.69
C TRP A 197 -4.74 -3.98 5.85
N VAL A 198 -3.62 -3.29 6.04
CA VAL A 198 -3.32 -2.01 5.40
C VAL A 198 -1.99 -2.01 4.67
N LEU A 199 -1.97 -1.29 3.55
CA LEU A 199 -0.79 -0.74 2.91
C LEU A 199 -0.61 0.69 3.40
N SER A 200 0.60 1.07 3.78
CA SER A 200 0.87 2.41 4.27
C SER A 200 1.90 3.14 3.42
N LEU A 201 1.69 4.44 3.26
CA LEU A 201 2.71 5.36 2.77
C LEU A 201 3.08 6.28 3.94
N ILE A 202 4.37 6.36 4.25
CA ILE A 202 4.89 7.14 5.37
C ILE A 202 5.88 8.19 4.90
N TYR A 203 5.96 9.30 5.64
CA TYR A 203 6.93 10.36 5.41
C TYR A 203 7.47 10.89 6.74
N PRO A 204 8.80 10.97 6.92
CA PRO A 204 9.37 11.46 8.17
C PRO A 204 9.24 12.97 8.35
N VAL A 205 8.94 13.41 9.57
CA VAL A 205 8.90 14.82 9.98
C VAL A 205 10.15 15.11 10.81
N TYR A 206 11.10 15.84 10.21
CA TYR A 206 12.36 16.22 10.85
C TYR A 206 12.37 17.67 11.34
N HIS A 207 12.97 17.90 12.51
CA HIS A 207 13.38 19.22 13.00
C HIS A 207 14.84 19.16 13.44
N GLU A 208 15.71 20.01 12.88
CA GLU A 208 17.16 20.05 13.21
C GLU A 208 17.82 18.65 13.23
N ASP A 209 17.58 17.86 12.19
CA ASP A 209 18.07 16.47 12.02
C ASP A 209 17.54 15.43 13.01
N VAL A 210 16.60 15.79 13.88
CA VAL A 210 15.89 14.87 14.75
C VAL A 210 14.56 14.48 14.12
N LEU A 211 14.27 13.18 14.07
CA LEU A 211 12.94 12.67 13.70
C LEU A 211 11.95 13.02 14.81
N GLU A 212 11.15 14.06 14.61
CA GLU A 212 10.13 14.50 15.56
C GLU A 212 8.88 13.63 15.50
N GLY A 213 8.55 13.18 14.29
CA GLY A 213 7.42 12.30 14.05
C GLY A 213 7.40 11.75 12.65
N VAL A 214 6.33 11.05 12.33
CA VAL A 214 6.08 10.44 11.04
C VAL A 214 4.62 10.67 10.71
N VAL A 215 4.37 11.28 9.55
CA VAL A 215 3.03 11.29 8.96
C VAL A 215 2.85 10.02 8.15
N GLY A 216 1.63 9.50 8.10
CA GLY A 216 1.31 8.35 7.30
C GLY A 216 -0.12 8.37 6.80
N ILE A 217 -0.35 7.64 5.71
CA ILE A 217 -1.66 7.32 5.20
C ILE A 217 -1.78 5.81 5.07
N ASP A 218 -2.97 5.29 5.35
CA ASP A 218 -3.28 3.88 5.20
C ASP A 218 -4.36 3.68 4.14
N ILE A 219 -4.17 2.63 3.33
CA ILE A 219 -5.12 2.12 2.36
C ILE A 219 -5.41 0.68 2.74
N THR A 220 -6.68 0.33 2.96
CA THR A 220 -7.02 -1.06 3.28
C THR A 220 -6.85 -1.96 2.06
N VAL A 221 -6.50 -3.24 2.30
CA VAL A 221 -6.50 -4.27 1.26
C VAL A 221 -7.89 -4.41 0.63
N GLU A 222 -8.97 -4.19 1.39
CA GLU A 222 -10.34 -4.21 0.87
C GLU A 222 -10.58 -3.07 -0.14
N ASP A 223 -10.10 -1.86 0.15
CA ASP A 223 -10.18 -0.71 -0.76
C ASP A 223 -9.34 -0.94 -2.03
N LEU A 224 -8.17 -1.57 -1.91
CA LEU A 224 -7.35 -1.97 -3.08
C LEU A 224 -8.09 -2.97 -3.99
N ILE A 225 -8.72 -4.00 -3.39
CA ILE A 225 -9.46 -5.02 -4.15
C ILE A 225 -10.65 -4.38 -4.87
N SER A 226 -11.49 -3.64 -4.14
CA SER A 226 -12.71 -3.05 -4.70
C SER A 226 -12.42 -1.95 -5.74
N THR A 227 -11.36 -1.16 -5.54
CA THR A 227 -11.01 -0.06 -6.45
C THR A 227 -10.34 -0.54 -7.73
N PHE A 228 -9.54 -1.62 -7.67
CA PHE A 228 -8.72 -2.04 -8.82
C PHE A 228 -9.07 -3.43 -9.33
N LEU A 229 -9.13 -4.44 -8.47
CA LEU A 229 -9.29 -5.82 -8.94
C LEU A 229 -10.71 -6.10 -9.40
N ASP A 230 -11.72 -5.66 -8.65
CA ASP A 230 -13.14 -5.95 -8.92
C ASP A 230 -13.69 -5.31 -10.21
N LYS A 231 -12.93 -4.41 -10.84
CA LYS A 231 -13.24 -3.85 -12.16
C LYS A 231 -13.07 -4.83 -13.33
N SER A 232 -12.30 -5.89 -13.12
CA SER A 232 -12.02 -6.91 -14.14
C SER A 232 -12.91 -8.13 -13.95
N ASP A 233 -13.22 -8.86 -15.01
CA ASP A 233 -13.87 -10.17 -14.92
C ASP A 233 -12.87 -11.32 -14.69
N LYS A 234 -11.56 -11.04 -14.80
CA LYS A 234 -10.50 -12.04 -14.58
C LYS A 234 -10.36 -12.39 -13.10
N ASP A 235 -9.86 -13.59 -12.84
CA ASP A 235 -9.43 -14.01 -11.51
C ASP A 235 -8.06 -13.40 -11.23
N LEU A 236 -8.03 -12.35 -10.41
CA LEU A 236 -6.85 -11.52 -10.16
C LEU A 236 -6.32 -11.69 -8.73
N LEU A 237 -5.00 -11.59 -8.61
CA LEU A 237 -4.30 -11.42 -7.34
C LEU A 237 -3.05 -10.54 -7.50
N ILE A 238 -2.68 -9.88 -6.43
CA ILE A 238 -1.42 -9.13 -6.29
C ILE A 238 -0.54 -9.93 -5.33
N VAL A 239 0.73 -10.12 -5.70
CA VAL A 239 1.74 -10.77 -4.85
C VAL A 239 2.95 -9.87 -4.69
N ASN A 240 3.57 -9.88 -3.52
CA ASN A 240 4.86 -9.21 -3.33
C ASN A 240 6.01 -10.04 -3.92
N SER A 241 7.22 -9.48 -3.93
CA SER A 241 8.41 -10.14 -4.47
C SER A 241 8.81 -11.44 -3.77
N ASP A 242 8.35 -11.65 -2.54
CA ASP A 242 8.61 -12.89 -1.78
C ASP A 242 7.52 -13.95 -2.00
N GLY A 243 6.56 -13.68 -2.90
CA GLY A 243 5.45 -14.57 -3.23
C GLY A 243 4.32 -14.58 -2.21
N MET A 244 4.29 -13.62 -1.27
CA MET A 244 3.15 -13.42 -0.39
C MET A 244 1.99 -12.80 -1.16
N ILE A 245 0.79 -13.35 -1.02
CA ILE A 245 -0.42 -12.74 -1.56
C ILE A 245 -0.74 -11.49 -0.74
N VAL A 246 -0.82 -10.35 -1.43
CA VAL A 246 -1.14 -9.04 -0.85
C VAL A 246 -2.66 -8.79 -0.88
N ALA A 247 -3.25 -9.04 -2.05
CA ALA A 247 -4.67 -8.85 -2.33
C ALA A 247 -5.11 -9.91 -3.34
N SER A 248 -6.33 -10.43 -3.23
CA SER A 248 -6.82 -11.44 -4.17
C SER A 248 -8.33 -11.44 -4.26
N LYS A 249 -8.86 -11.74 -5.44
CA LYS A 249 -10.24 -12.19 -5.59
C LYS A 249 -10.42 -13.59 -5.01
N ALA A 250 -11.63 -13.88 -4.54
CA ALA A 250 -11.96 -15.19 -3.96
C ALA A 250 -11.73 -16.35 -4.95
N ARG A 251 -12.17 -16.21 -6.21
CA ARG A 251 -12.00 -17.25 -7.24
C ARG A 251 -10.54 -17.55 -7.58
N ALA A 252 -9.66 -16.55 -7.51
CA ALA A 252 -8.22 -16.75 -7.70
C ALA A 252 -7.64 -17.60 -6.55
N MET A 253 -8.06 -17.35 -5.30
CA MET A 253 -7.68 -18.18 -4.15
C MET A 253 -8.17 -19.62 -4.30
N GLU A 254 -9.43 -19.81 -4.69
CA GLU A 254 -10.04 -21.12 -4.94
C GLU A 254 -9.29 -21.90 -6.04
N THR A 255 -8.99 -21.24 -7.17
CA THR A 255 -8.26 -21.83 -8.30
C THR A 255 -6.85 -22.26 -7.90
N LEU A 256 -6.18 -21.49 -7.04
CA LEU A 256 -4.82 -21.79 -6.57
C LEU A 256 -4.79 -22.78 -5.38
N ASP A 257 -5.94 -23.27 -4.92
CA ASP A 257 -6.08 -24.11 -3.72
C ASP A 257 -5.43 -23.45 -2.47
N MET A 258 -5.62 -22.13 -2.36
CA MET A 258 -5.13 -21.31 -1.25
C MET A 258 -6.25 -21.06 -0.23
N PRO A 259 -5.92 -20.95 1.07
CA PRO A 259 -6.93 -20.64 2.08
C PRO A 259 -7.58 -19.27 1.78
N PRO A 260 -8.89 -19.09 1.97
CA PRO A 260 -9.52 -17.79 1.74
C PRO A 260 -8.89 -16.74 2.66
N ILE A 261 -8.65 -15.54 2.13
CA ILE A 261 -8.29 -14.39 2.95
C ILE A 261 -9.55 -13.99 3.70
N ASN A 262 -9.72 -14.49 4.92
CA ASN A 262 -10.83 -14.08 5.75
C ASN A 262 -10.73 -12.58 6.03
N LYS A 263 -11.86 -11.88 6.07
CA LYS A 263 -11.97 -10.57 6.73
C LYS A 263 -11.70 -10.78 8.22
N TYR A 264 -10.43 -10.85 8.61
CA TYR A 264 -10.04 -11.12 9.98
C TYR A 264 -10.53 -9.97 10.88
N THR A 265 -11.61 -10.18 11.61
CA THR A 265 -11.97 -9.37 12.77
C THR A 265 -11.19 -9.93 13.97
N TYR A 266 -9.98 -9.45 14.20
CA TYR A 266 -9.26 -9.82 15.42
C TYR A 266 -9.76 -8.96 16.58
N ASN A 267 -10.38 -9.61 17.58
CA ASN A 267 -10.79 -8.99 18.84
C ASN A 267 -9.61 -8.84 19.84
N LYS A 268 -8.37 -8.68 19.36
CA LYS A 268 -7.17 -8.57 20.21
C LYS A 268 -6.40 -7.31 19.90
N THR A 269 -6.07 -6.53 20.93
CA THR A 269 -5.23 -5.34 20.82
C THR A 269 -3.84 -5.69 20.28
N ILE A 270 -3.40 -4.94 19.28
CA ILE A 270 -2.10 -5.09 18.63
C ILE A 270 -1.03 -4.30 19.41
N GLN A 271 0.08 -4.94 19.75
CA GLN A 271 1.16 -4.35 20.56
C GLN A 271 2.51 -4.26 19.83
N ALA A 272 2.61 -4.91 18.68
CA ALA A 272 3.79 -4.96 17.82
C ALA A 272 3.32 -5.28 16.40
N ASP A 273 4.23 -5.13 15.43
CA ASP A 273 3.95 -5.45 14.03
C ASP A 273 3.36 -6.86 13.89
N ASN A 274 2.24 -6.94 13.16
CA ASN A 274 1.57 -8.20 12.87
C ASN A 274 1.35 -8.30 11.36
N PHE A 275 2.07 -9.23 10.75
CA PHE A 275 2.12 -9.45 9.31
C PHE A 275 1.28 -10.67 8.91
N GLN A 276 0.92 -10.77 7.63
CA GLN A 276 0.18 -11.91 7.12
C GLN A 276 0.91 -13.24 7.41
N THR A 277 0.12 -14.27 7.71
CA THR A 277 0.64 -15.61 7.97
C THR A 277 1.24 -16.19 6.70
N GLN A 278 2.30 -16.98 6.87
CA GLN A 278 3.03 -17.59 5.76
C GLN A 278 2.21 -18.63 4.95
N GLU A 279 0.98 -18.94 5.39
CA GLU A 279 0.06 -19.80 4.64
C GLU A 279 -0.45 -19.15 3.35
N PHE A 280 -0.39 -17.81 3.25
CA PHE A 280 -0.72 -17.05 2.04
C PHE A 280 0.46 -16.88 1.07
N ASN A 281 1.62 -17.50 1.36
CA ASN A 281 2.77 -17.46 0.48
C ASN A 281 2.69 -18.57 -0.60
N LEU A 282 2.72 -18.19 -1.88
CA LEU A 282 2.62 -19.12 -3.01
C LEU A 282 3.77 -20.12 -3.08
N PHE A 283 4.98 -19.78 -2.62
CA PHE A 283 6.09 -20.73 -2.51
C PHE A 283 5.83 -21.83 -1.46
N ARG A 284 4.90 -21.59 -0.54
CA ARG A 284 4.48 -22.54 0.50
C ARG A 284 3.16 -23.25 0.17
N SER A 285 2.56 -22.98 -1.00
CA SER A 285 1.35 -23.68 -1.45
C SER A 285 1.55 -25.19 -1.39
N LYS A 286 0.50 -25.94 -1.01
CA LYS A 286 0.52 -27.40 -1.02
C LYS A 286 0.60 -27.95 -2.45
N ASN A 287 0.09 -27.19 -3.43
CA ASN A 287 0.10 -27.56 -4.83
C ASN A 287 1.47 -27.31 -5.48
N ARG A 288 2.08 -28.37 -6.04
CA ARG A 288 3.39 -28.30 -6.68
C ARG A 288 3.39 -27.44 -7.94
N GLU A 289 2.31 -27.42 -8.71
CA GLU A 289 2.21 -26.60 -9.92
C GLU A 289 2.14 -25.11 -9.58
N VAL A 290 1.44 -24.75 -8.51
CA VAL A 290 1.42 -23.35 -8.00
C VAL A 290 2.83 -22.91 -7.58
N ARG A 291 3.59 -23.75 -6.86
CA ARG A 291 4.98 -23.45 -6.49
C ARG A 291 5.89 -23.28 -7.72
N ARG A 292 5.68 -24.08 -8.77
CA ARG A 292 6.42 -23.98 -10.04
C ARG A 292 6.08 -22.67 -10.78
N MET A 293 4.79 -22.36 -10.88
CA MET A 293 4.29 -21.13 -11.49
C MET A 293 4.92 -19.89 -10.84
N VAL A 294 4.87 -19.78 -9.51
CA VAL A 294 5.45 -18.60 -8.83
C VAL A 294 6.97 -18.53 -8.98
N SER A 295 7.67 -19.68 -9.05
CA SER A 295 9.11 -19.71 -9.33
C SER A 295 9.42 -19.16 -10.73
N LYS A 296 8.63 -19.56 -11.73
CA LYS A 296 8.75 -19.06 -13.11
C LYS A 296 8.58 -17.55 -13.18
N PHE A 297 7.58 -17.03 -12.49
CA PHE A 297 7.31 -15.60 -12.49
C PHE A 297 8.33 -14.78 -11.70
N LEU A 298 8.58 -15.12 -10.43
CA LEU A 298 9.36 -14.27 -9.53
C LEU A 298 10.87 -14.49 -9.62
N LEU A 299 11.32 -15.69 -9.99
CA LEU A 299 12.75 -16.03 -10.06
C LEU A 299 13.26 -16.05 -11.50
N GLU A 300 12.48 -16.56 -12.44
CA GLU A 300 12.88 -16.67 -13.85
C GLU A 300 12.39 -15.49 -14.70
N GLN A 301 11.52 -14.63 -14.15
CA GLN A 301 10.95 -13.44 -14.82
C GLN A 301 10.13 -13.78 -16.07
N ASP A 302 9.56 -15.00 -16.12
CA ASP A 302 8.53 -15.35 -17.09
C ASP A 302 7.25 -14.55 -16.80
N ASN A 303 6.44 -14.31 -17.82
CA ASN A 303 5.20 -13.54 -17.71
C ASN A 303 3.95 -14.36 -18.06
N LYS A 304 4.11 -15.64 -18.41
CA LYS A 304 3.04 -16.55 -18.78
C LYS A 304 3.33 -17.97 -18.33
N TYR A 305 2.32 -18.68 -17.82
CA TYR A 305 2.41 -20.09 -17.41
C TYR A 305 1.10 -20.81 -17.73
N ILE A 306 1.15 -22.11 -18.05
CA ILE A 306 -0.05 -22.95 -18.15
C ILE A 306 -0.14 -23.75 -16.84
N LEU A 307 -1.08 -23.34 -16.00
CA LEU A 307 -1.30 -23.93 -14.69
C LEU A 307 -2.32 -25.08 -14.82
N ASN A 308 -1.95 -26.27 -14.34
CA ASN A 308 -2.90 -27.37 -14.15
C ASN A 308 -3.15 -27.56 -12.65
N VAL A 309 -4.37 -27.30 -12.20
CA VAL A 309 -4.81 -27.51 -10.82
C VAL A 309 -6.12 -28.28 -10.84
N ASN A 310 -6.19 -29.36 -10.05
CA ASN A 310 -7.40 -30.19 -9.94
C ASN A 310 -7.94 -30.73 -11.28
N GLY A 311 -7.06 -30.90 -12.28
CA GLY A 311 -7.44 -31.37 -13.62
C GLY A 311 -7.95 -30.28 -14.56
N GLU A 312 -8.02 -29.03 -14.12
CA GLU A 312 -8.38 -27.87 -14.93
C GLU A 312 -7.13 -27.12 -15.38
N ASN A 313 -7.12 -26.67 -16.64
CA ASN A 313 -6.03 -25.87 -17.20
C ASN A 313 -6.41 -24.39 -17.15
N HIS A 314 -5.46 -23.57 -16.71
CA HIS A 314 -5.57 -22.13 -16.70
C HIS A 314 -4.36 -21.53 -17.42
N THR A 315 -4.58 -20.52 -18.25
CA THR A 315 -3.51 -19.62 -18.65
C THR A 315 -3.32 -18.62 -17.53
N VAL A 316 -2.10 -18.45 -17.08
CA VAL A 316 -1.76 -17.48 -16.03
C VAL A 316 -0.81 -16.46 -16.60
N HIS A 317 -1.17 -15.18 -16.49
CA HIS A 317 -0.33 -14.05 -16.88
C HIS A 317 0.19 -13.34 -15.64
N CYS A 318 1.43 -12.86 -15.70
CA CYS A 318 2.06 -12.12 -14.61
C CYS A 318 2.71 -10.86 -15.15
N LYS A 319 2.49 -9.73 -14.47
CA LYS A 319 3.14 -8.46 -14.75
C LYS A 319 3.66 -7.84 -13.47
N LYS A 320 4.93 -7.45 -13.50
CA LYS A 320 5.53 -6.65 -12.43
C LYS A 320 4.93 -5.24 -12.44
N MET A 321 4.62 -4.72 -11.26
CA MET A 321 4.19 -3.34 -11.06
C MET A 321 5.42 -2.41 -10.98
N THR A 322 5.25 -1.16 -11.37
CA THR A 322 6.31 -0.15 -11.39
C THR A 322 6.48 0.54 -10.04
N LEU A 323 5.36 0.89 -9.39
CA LEU A 323 5.38 1.66 -8.13
C LEU A 323 5.94 0.87 -6.94
N MET A 324 5.60 -0.41 -6.84
CA MET A 324 6.02 -1.30 -5.75
C MET A 324 6.64 -2.57 -6.34
N ASN A 325 7.44 -3.29 -5.55
CA ASN A 325 8.03 -4.56 -5.98
C ASN A 325 7.02 -5.72 -5.93
N TRP A 326 5.83 -5.47 -6.46
CA TRP A 326 4.69 -6.38 -6.52
C TRP A 326 4.43 -6.84 -7.95
N TYR A 327 3.62 -7.87 -8.08
CA TYR A 327 3.24 -8.48 -9.35
C TYR A 327 1.72 -8.68 -9.37
N LEU A 328 1.08 -8.21 -10.44
CA LEU A 328 -0.30 -8.51 -10.76
C LEU A 328 -0.35 -9.82 -11.56
N ILE A 329 -1.11 -10.78 -11.05
CA ILE A 329 -1.30 -12.09 -11.67
C ILE A 329 -2.78 -12.22 -12.05
N ALA A 330 -3.03 -12.73 -13.26
CA ALA A 330 -4.35 -13.05 -13.75
C ALA A 330 -4.43 -14.52 -14.15
N LEU A 331 -5.54 -15.17 -13.79
CA LEU A 331 -5.86 -16.55 -14.18
C LEU A 331 -7.06 -16.56 -15.11
N ASP A 332 -6.91 -17.23 -16.25
CA ASP A 332 -7.96 -17.45 -17.23
C ASP A 332 -8.13 -18.95 -17.47
N LYS A 333 -9.33 -19.48 -17.24
CA LYS A 333 -9.63 -20.89 -17.52
C LYS A 333 -9.58 -21.16 -19.03
N ILE A 334 -9.00 -22.31 -19.42
CA ILE A 334 -8.87 -22.77 -20.82
C ILE A 334 -9.87 -23.88 -21.11
#